data_AF-A0A6G2DCJ2-F1
#
_entry.id   AF-A0A6G2DCJ2-F1
#
_cell.length_a   1.000
_cell.length_b   1.000
_cell.length_c   1.000
_cell.angle_alpha   90.00
_cell.angle_beta   90.00
_cell.angle_gamma   90.00
#
_symmetry.space_group_name_H-M   'P 1'
#
loop_
_entity.id
_entity.type
_entity.pdbx_description
1 polymer ?
#
loop_
_entity_poly.entity_id
_entity_poly.type
_entity_poly.pdbx_seq_one_letter_code
_entity_poly.pdbx_strand_id
1 'polypeptide(L)'
;PMERLKELAIAQMQAGETVWFGSDVGQLSNRKAGILATDVYDFESSMDIKLTQDKAGRLDYSESLMTHAMVLTGVDLDENGKSIKWKVENSWGDKVGTDGYFVASDAWMDEYTYQIVVRKELLTAEEQAAYGAEPIVLAPWDPMGALAK
;
A
#
# COMPACT_ATOMS: atom_id res chain seq x y z
N PRO A 1 3.54 -6.80 10.05
CA PRO A 1 4.60 -6.84 9.01
C PRO A 1 3.99 -6.75 7.60
N MET A 2 4.72 -6.24 6.61
CA MET A 2 4.19 -6.11 5.23
C MET A 2 3.86 -7.46 4.60
N GLU A 3 4.69 -8.47 4.82
CA GLU A 3 4.43 -9.85 4.36
C GLU A 3 3.07 -10.35 4.82
N ARG A 4 2.78 -10.23 6.13
CA ARG A 4 1.48 -10.63 6.70
C ARG A 4 0.30 -9.83 6.14
N LEU A 5 0.49 -8.52 5.88
CA LEU A 5 -0.55 -7.70 5.22
C LEU A 5 -0.84 -8.21 3.80
N LYS A 6 0.20 -8.52 3.03
CA LYS A 6 0.06 -9.06 1.67
C LYS A 6 -0.64 -10.43 1.68
N GLU A 7 -0.26 -11.33 2.58
CA GLU A 7 -0.95 -12.63 2.75
C GLU A 7 -2.44 -12.47 3.00
N LEU A 8 -2.83 -11.59 3.94
CA LEU A 8 -4.24 -11.33 4.27
C LEU A 8 -5.00 -10.75 3.08
N ALA A 9 -4.39 -9.83 2.34
CA ALA A 9 -4.99 -9.25 1.15
C ALA A 9 -5.20 -10.30 0.04
N ILE A 10 -4.20 -11.17 -0.19
CA ILE A 10 -4.30 -12.28 -1.15
C ILE A 10 -5.41 -13.25 -0.74
N ALA A 11 -5.45 -13.64 0.54
CA ALA A 11 -6.47 -14.57 1.05
C ALA A 11 -7.88 -14.02 0.88
N GLN A 12 -8.11 -12.72 1.16
CA GLN A 12 -9.41 -12.10 0.95
C GLN A 12 -9.80 -12.05 -0.53
N MET A 13 -8.87 -11.69 -1.42
CA MET A 13 -9.14 -11.69 -2.87
C MET A 13 -9.40 -13.10 -3.41
N GLN A 14 -8.71 -14.12 -2.90
CA GLN A 14 -8.99 -15.52 -3.22
C GLN A 14 -10.36 -15.97 -2.72
N ALA A 15 -10.89 -15.38 -1.64
CA ALA A 15 -12.25 -15.57 -1.18
C ALA A 15 -13.30 -14.81 -2.02
N GLY A 16 -12.88 -14.09 -3.06
CA GLY A 16 -13.75 -13.37 -4.00
C GLY A 16 -14.08 -11.94 -3.56
N GLU A 17 -13.38 -11.39 -2.57
CA GLU A 17 -13.63 -10.04 -2.06
C GLU A 17 -12.45 -9.11 -2.30
N THR A 18 -12.74 -7.90 -2.76
CA THR A 18 -11.71 -6.86 -2.95
C THR A 18 -11.21 -6.34 -1.61
N VAL A 19 -10.05 -5.67 -1.62
CA VAL A 19 -9.41 -5.18 -0.38
C VAL A 19 -9.25 -3.68 -0.46
N TRP A 20 -9.89 -2.95 0.45
CA TRP A 20 -9.58 -1.54 0.65
C TRP A 20 -8.18 -1.42 1.26
N PHE A 21 -7.39 -0.46 0.78
CA PHE A 21 -6.07 -0.17 1.34
C PHE A 21 -5.75 1.32 1.31
N GLY A 22 -4.90 1.73 2.25
CA GLY A 22 -4.39 3.10 2.37
C GLY A 22 -2.89 3.15 2.13
N SER A 23 -2.46 4.13 1.35
CA SER A 23 -1.07 4.28 0.89
C SER A 23 -0.67 5.74 0.69
N ASP A 24 0.62 5.98 0.48
CA ASP A 24 1.12 7.24 -0.09
C ASP A 24 1.15 7.18 -1.62
N VAL A 25 0.00 7.39 -2.26
CA VAL A 25 -0.14 7.19 -3.73
C VAL A 25 0.69 8.19 -4.57
N GLY A 26 1.15 9.28 -3.96
CA GLY A 26 1.99 10.28 -4.63
C GLY A 26 3.43 9.80 -4.83
N GLN A 27 3.88 8.88 -3.98
CA GLN A 27 5.25 8.37 -4.00
C GLN A 27 5.47 7.44 -5.18
N LEU A 28 6.50 7.73 -5.98
CA LEU A 28 6.95 6.92 -7.11
C LEU A 28 5.79 6.42 -7.99
N SER A 29 4.95 7.38 -8.39
CA SER A 29 3.66 7.16 -9.08
C SER A 29 3.61 7.89 -10.40
N ASN A 30 3.45 7.13 -11.49
CA ASN A 30 3.13 7.69 -12.79
C ASN A 30 1.62 7.61 -13.02
N ARG A 31 0.94 8.69 -12.61
CA ARG A 31 -0.52 8.80 -12.68
C ARG A 31 -1.09 8.58 -14.08
N LYS A 32 -0.44 9.11 -15.13
CA LYS A 32 -0.94 9.00 -16.50
C LYS A 32 -0.87 7.56 -17.01
N ALA A 33 0.24 6.87 -16.74
CA ALA A 33 0.43 5.48 -17.13
C ALA A 33 -0.29 4.48 -16.20
N GLY A 34 -0.66 4.91 -14.99
CA GLY A 34 -1.26 4.03 -13.99
C GLY A 34 -0.23 3.09 -13.36
N ILE A 35 1.01 3.54 -13.16
CA ILE A 35 2.11 2.70 -12.65
C ILE A 35 2.54 3.20 -11.28
N LEU A 36 2.59 2.31 -10.31
CA LEU A 36 3.12 2.53 -8.96
C LEU A 36 4.32 1.59 -8.77
N ALA A 37 5.53 2.09 -8.92
CA ALA A 37 6.73 1.24 -8.89
C ALA A 37 7.93 2.01 -8.37
N THR A 38 8.75 1.37 -7.54
CA THR A 38 9.92 1.98 -6.90
C THR A 38 11.01 2.42 -7.90
N ASP A 39 10.97 1.89 -9.11
CA ASP A 39 11.93 2.11 -10.20
C ASP A 39 11.30 2.87 -11.38
N VAL A 40 10.14 3.51 -11.19
CA VAL A 40 9.47 4.27 -12.25
C VAL A 40 10.27 5.51 -12.69
N TYR A 41 11.12 6.05 -11.80
CA TYR A 41 12.00 7.19 -12.04
C TYR A 41 13.41 6.90 -11.48
N ASP A 42 14.44 7.26 -12.23
CA ASP A 42 15.85 7.16 -11.80
C ASP A 42 16.35 8.54 -11.32
N PHE A 43 15.88 8.98 -10.15
CA PHE A 43 16.26 10.27 -9.57
C PHE A 43 17.72 10.32 -9.13
N GLU A 44 18.24 9.23 -8.57
CA GLU A 44 19.61 9.18 -8.05
C GLU A 44 20.62 9.41 -9.17
N SER A 45 20.50 8.71 -10.30
CA SER A 45 21.42 8.89 -11.43
C SER A 45 21.21 10.21 -12.16
N SER A 46 19.97 10.68 -12.26
CA SER A 46 19.66 11.90 -13.01
C SER A 46 20.04 13.19 -12.28
N MET A 47 20.07 13.16 -10.93
CA MET A 47 20.36 14.33 -10.10
C MET A 47 21.66 14.22 -9.29
N ASP A 48 22.35 13.08 -9.37
CA ASP A 48 23.55 12.77 -8.57
C ASP A 48 23.29 12.92 -7.06
N ILE A 49 22.18 12.33 -6.59
CA ILE A 49 21.75 12.32 -5.19
C ILE A 49 21.59 10.89 -4.68
N LYS A 50 21.47 10.73 -3.35
CA LYS A 50 21.12 9.46 -2.71
C LYS A 50 19.92 9.60 -1.79
N LEU A 51 18.94 8.72 -1.93
CA LEU A 51 17.76 8.66 -1.07
C LEU A 51 17.90 7.45 -0.13
N THR A 52 18.15 7.70 1.16
CA THR A 52 18.59 6.64 2.10
C THR A 52 17.59 6.34 3.22
N GLN A 53 16.49 7.09 3.32
CA GLN A 53 15.53 6.88 4.40
C GLN A 53 14.71 5.60 4.16
N ASP A 54 14.62 4.78 5.19
CA ASP A 54 13.70 3.63 5.22
C ASP A 54 12.26 4.09 5.52
N LYS A 55 11.31 3.16 5.46
CA LYS A 55 9.89 3.45 5.64
C LYS A 55 9.56 4.10 6.99
N ALA A 56 10.24 3.70 8.06
CA ALA A 56 10.06 4.27 9.40
C ALA A 56 10.61 5.70 9.45
N GLY A 57 11.83 5.92 8.96
CA GLY A 57 12.43 7.24 8.87
C GLY A 57 11.61 8.21 8.02
N ARG A 58 10.98 7.74 6.94
CA ARG A 58 10.09 8.58 6.12
C ARG A 58 8.82 9.01 6.87
N LEU A 59 8.26 8.17 7.72
CA LEU A 59 7.14 8.53 8.62
C LEU A 59 7.60 9.52 9.71
N ASP A 60 8.70 9.22 10.41
CA ASP A 60 9.20 10.01 11.53
C ASP A 60 9.58 11.44 11.12
N TYR A 61 10.12 11.59 9.89
CA TYR A 61 10.57 12.87 9.35
C TYR A 61 9.55 13.51 8.39
N SER A 62 8.31 13.03 8.36
CA SER A 62 7.21 13.60 7.56
C SER A 62 7.47 13.67 6.05
N GLU A 63 8.31 12.76 5.53
CA GLU A 63 8.55 12.62 4.09
C GLU A 63 7.43 11.81 3.43
N SER A 64 6.90 10.82 4.13
CA SER A 64 5.78 10.00 3.65
C SER A 64 4.77 9.76 4.78
N LEU A 65 3.52 9.59 4.37
CA LEU A 65 2.38 9.30 5.23
C LEU A 65 1.26 8.69 4.38
N MET A 66 0.26 8.08 5.02
CA MET A 66 -0.94 7.67 4.28
C MET A 66 -1.64 8.94 3.74
N THR A 67 -1.84 9.01 2.43
CA THR A 67 -2.44 10.19 1.78
C THR A 67 -3.76 9.86 1.08
N HIS A 68 -3.90 8.64 0.58
CA HIS A 68 -5.04 8.24 -0.25
C HIS A 68 -5.44 6.79 -0.01
N ALA A 69 -6.70 6.49 -0.30
CA ALA A 69 -7.26 5.16 -0.22
C ALA A 69 -7.72 4.65 -1.59
N MET A 70 -7.47 3.38 -1.86
CA MET A 70 -7.77 2.70 -3.12
C MET A 70 -8.25 1.26 -2.85
N VAL A 71 -8.54 0.50 -3.91
CA VAL A 71 -9.05 -0.87 -3.80
C VAL A 71 -8.15 -1.84 -4.58
N LEU A 72 -7.66 -2.89 -3.93
CA LEU A 72 -7.03 -4.03 -4.60
C LEU A 72 -8.11 -4.93 -5.19
N THR A 73 -8.01 -5.16 -6.50
CA THR A 73 -8.97 -5.95 -7.28
C THR A 73 -8.35 -7.17 -7.96
N GLY A 74 -7.04 -7.37 -7.78
CA GLY A 74 -6.32 -8.54 -8.28
C GLY A 74 -4.86 -8.51 -7.90
N VAL A 75 -4.22 -9.68 -8.00
CA VAL A 75 -2.80 -9.89 -7.72
C VAL A 75 -2.25 -10.91 -8.70
N ASP A 76 -1.03 -10.68 -9.18
CA ASP A 76 -0.25 -11.64 -9.96
C ASP A 76 0.72 -12.34 -9.01
N LEU A 77 0.75 -13.68 -9.04
CA LEU A 77 1.55 -14.51 -8.14
C LEU A 77 2.59 -15.30 -8.95
N ASP A 78 3.79 -15.48 -8.38
CA ASP A 78 4.81 -16.37 -8.92
C ASP A 78 4.47 -17.86 -8.67
N GLU A 79 5.33 -18.75 -9.15
CA GLU A 79 5.18 -20.21 -9.00
C GLU A 79 5.17 -20.67 -7.52
N ASN A 80 5.68 -19.86 -6.60
CA ASN A 80 5.72 -20.14 -5.16
C ASN A 80 4.54 -19.48 -4.41
N GLY A 81 3.65 -18.79 -5.11
CA GLY A 81 2.52 -18.07 -4.52
C GLY A 81 2.87 -16.69 -3.95
N LYS A 82 4.05 -16.14 -4.27
CA LYS A 82 4.45 -14.80 -3.83
C LYS A 82 3.95 -13.74 -4.82
N SER A 83 3.47 -12.61 -4.30
CA SER A 83 3.01 -11.49 -5.12
C SER A 83 4.13 -10.83 -5.93
N ILE A 84 3.85 -10.58 -7.21
CA ILE A 84 4.75 -9.87 -8.14
C ILE A 84 4.24 -8.44 -8.38
N LYS A 85 2.93 -8.30 -8.59
CA LYS A 85 2.27 -7.03 -8.86
C LYS A 85 0.79 -7.10 -8.51
N TRP A 86 0.20 -5.93 -8.31
CA TRP A 86 -1.14 -5.76 -7.76
C TRP A 86 -1.98 -4.88 -8.67
N LYS A 87 -3.22 -5.28 -8.93
CA LYS A 87 -4.19 -4.49 -9.68
C LYS A 87 -4.95 -3.60 -8.72
N VAL A 88 -4.88 -2.30 -8.95
CA VAL A 88 -5.44 -1.27 -8.09
C VAL A 88 -6.55 -0.54 -8.84
N GLU A 89 -7.75 -0.51 -8.29
CA GLU A 89 -8.83 0.36 -8.72
C GLU A 89 -8.72 1.70 -7.97
N ASN A 90 -8.77 2.79 -8.72
CA ASN A 90 -8.67 4.14 -8.19
C ASN A 90 -9.94 4.95 -8.48
N SER A 91 -10.11 6.08 -7.79
CA SER A 91 -11.31 6.92 -7.82
C SER A 91 -11.09 8.25 -8.57
N TRP A 92 -10.18 8.28 -9.54
CA TRP A 92 -9.79 9.49 -10.30
C TRP A 92 -10.40 9.57 -11.71
N GLY A 93 -11.46 8.80 -11.96
CA GLY A 93 -12.10 8.69 -13.28
C GLY A 93 -11.36 7.74 -14.23
N ASP A 94 -11.95 7.53 -15.40
CA ASP A 94 -11.51 6.55 -16.41
C ASP A 94 -10.30 7.01 -17.24
N LYS A 95 -10.02 8.32 -17.29
CA LYS A 95 -8.93 8.90 -18.11
C LYS A 95 -7.53 8.73 -17.53
N VAL A 96 -7.43 8.28 -16.28
CA VAL A 96 -6.17 8.17 -15.55
C VAL A 96 -5.83 6.69 -15.38
N GLY A 97 -4.56 6.34 -15.65
CA GLY A 97 -4.18 4.94 -15.74
C GLY A 97 -4.83 4.26 -16.93
N THR A 98 -5.21 2.99 -16.76
CA THR A 98 -5.95 2.23 -17.78
C THR A 98 -7.38 2.05 -17.29
N ASP A 99 -8.32 2.83 -17.83
CA ASP A 99 -9.73 2.83 -17.41
C ASP A 99 -9.93 3.05 -15.90
N GLY A 100 -9.11 3.91 -15.29
CA GLY A 100 -9.13 4.18 -13.84
C GLY A 100 -8.31 3.20 -12.99
N TYR A 101 -7.71 2.16 -13.61
CA TYR A 101 -6.89 1.18 -12.92
C TYR A 101 -5.39 1.47 -13.02
N PHE A 102 -4.71 1.06 -11.96
CA PHE A 102 -3.28 1.14 -11.77
C PHE A 102 -2.70 -0.26 -11.56
N VAL A 103 -1.40 -0.39 -11.81
CA VAL A 103 -0.59 -1.57 -11.48
C VAL A 103 0.48 -1.14 -10.51
N ALA A 104 0.51 -1.76 -9.32
CA ALA A 104 1.56 -1.56 -8.33
C ALA A 104 2.55 -2.73 -8.34
N SER A 105 3.84 -2.44 -8.31
CA SER A 105 4.85 -3.46 -8.06
C SER A 105 4.78 -3.96 -6.62
N ASP A 106 5.25 -5.18 -6.36
CA ASP A 106 5.27 -5.72 -5.00
C ASP A 106 6.17 -4.90 -4.05
N ALA A 107 7.27 -4.35 -4.56
CA ALA A 107 8.16 -3.47 -3.81
C ALA A 107 7.50 -2.12 -3.46
N TRP A 108 6.69 -1.57 -4.36
CA TRP A 108 5.95 -0.33 -4.06
C TRP A 108 4.95 -0.56 -2.92
N MET A 109 4.29 -1.71 -2.88
CA MET A 109 3.41 -2.09 -1.77
C MET A 109 4.18 -2.17 -0.45
N ASP A 110 5.41 -2.68 -0.44
CA ASP A 110 6.24 -2.72 0.76
C ASP A 110 6.58 -1.32 1.28
N GLU A 111 6.91 -0.39 0.38
CA GLU A 111 7.43 0.92 0.77
C GLU A 111 6.33 1.94 1.14
N TYR A 112 5.18 1.91 0.46
CA TYR A 112 4.20 3.01 0.53
C TYR A 112 2.77 2.61 0.92
N THR A 113 2.49 1.32 1.18
CA THR A 113 1.19 0.89 1.73
C THR A 113 1.25 0.79 3.26
N TYR A 114 0.26 1.36 3.94
CA TYR A 114 0.25 1.42 5.42
C TYR A 114 -0.89 0.62 6.05
N GLN A 115 -2.03 0.51 5.37
CA GLN A 115 -3.21 -0.12 5.92
C GLN A 115 -3.93 -0.95 4.86
N ILE A 116 -4.50 -2.08 5.29
CA ILE A 116 -5.52 -2.81 4.55
C ILE A 116 -6.73 -3.03 5.45
N VAL A 117 -7.89 -3.27 4.85
CA VAL A 117 -9.09 -3.71 5.58
C VAL A 117 -9.48 -5.09 5.09
N VAL A 118 -9.44 -6.05 6.02
CA VAL A 118 -9.80 -7.45 5.77
C VAL A 118 -10.81 -7.98 6.77
N ARG A 119 -11.47 -9.08 6.42
CA ARG A 119 -12.38 -9.80 7.32
C ARG A 119 -11.65 -10.33 8.54
N LYS A 120 -12.31 -10.22 9.70
CA LYS A 120 -11.77 -10.70 10.98
C LYS A 120 -11.53 -12.21 10.98
N GLU A 121 -12.29 -12.97 10.20
CA GLU A 121 -12.13 -14.42 10.09
C GLU A 121 -10.77 -14.85 9.50
N LEU A 122 -10.07 -13.95 8.79
CA LEU A 122 -8.74 -14.21 8.22
C LEU A 122 -7.60 -14.00 9.23
N LEU A 123 -7.90 -13.38 10.37
CA LEU A 123 -6.92 -13.06 11.41
C LEU A 123 -6.64 -14.28 12.30
N THR A 124 -5.39 -14.43 12.71
CA THR A 124 -5.00 -15.42 13.72
C THR A 124 -5.64 -15.10 15.08
N ALA A 125 -5.66 -16.08 15.99
CA ALA A 125 -6.16 -15.85 17.34
C ALA A 125 -5.38 -14.73 18.08
N GLU A 126 -4.07 -14.62 17.82
CA GLU A 126 -3.22 -13.55 18.36
C GLU A 126 -3.61 -12.17 17.78
N GLU A 127 -3.80 -12.06 16.47
CA GLU A 127 -4.22 -10.84 15.80
C GLU A 127 -5.61 -10.37 16.27
N GLN A 128 -6.55 -11.30 16.47
CA GLN A 128 -7.87 -10.99 17.02
C GLN A 128 -7.81 -10.55 18.49
N ALA A 129 -6.95 -11.17 19.30
CA ALA A 129 -6.72 -10.74 20.68
C ALA A 129 -6.11 -9.33 20.73
N ALA A 130 -5.14 -9.02 19.86
CA ALA A 130 -4.55 -7.70 19.74
C ALA A 130 -5.58 -6.63 19.33
N TYR A 131 -6.49 -6.96 18.41
CA TYR A 131 -7.59 -6.07 18.02
C TYR A 131 -8.54 -5.75 19.19
N GLY A 132 -8.75 -6.68 20.12
CA GLY A 132 -9.61 -6.50 21.30
C GLY A 132 -8.91 -5.90 22.53
N ALA A 133 -7.60 -5.68 22.47
CA ALA A 133 -6.83 -5.12 23.58
C ALA A 133 -7.05 -3.61 23.75
N GLU A 134 -6.59 -3.05 24.87
CA GLU A 134 -6.59 -1.60 25.09
C GLU A 134 -5.73 -0.91 24.02
N PRO A 135 -6.27 0.07 23.28
CA PRO A 135 -5.55 0.69 22.18
C PRO A 135 -4.44 1.62 22.67
N ILE A 136 -3.32 1.63 21.96
CA ILE A 136 -2.28 2.65 22.15
C ILE A 136 -2.80 3.97 21.59
N VAL A 137 -2.98 4.97 22.45
CA VAL A 137 -3.43 6.30 22.06
C VAL A 137 -2.26 7.07 21.48
N LEU A 138 -2.30 7.33 20.17
CA LEU A 138 -1.35 8.19 19.47
C LEU A 138 -1.79 9.66 19.53
N ALA A 139 -0.84 10.56 19.26
CA ALA A 139 -1.15 11.99 19.21
C ALA A 139 -2.08 12.32 18.03
N PRO A 140 -2.90 13.39 18.11
CA PRO A 140 -3.81 13.76 17.02
C PRO A 140 -3.13 14.12 15.68
N TRP A 141 -1.83 14.42 15.71
CA TRP A 141 -1.02 14.77 14.54
C TRP A 141 -0.12 13.62 14.05
N ASP A 142 -0.32 12.41 14.57
CA ASP A 142 0.41 11.23 14.14
C ASP A 142 0.18 10.92 12.65
N PRO A 143 1.22 10.59 11.87
CA PRO A 143 1.08 10.35 10.43
C PRO A 143 0.18 9.15 10.08
N MET A 144 -0.08 8.24 11.03
CA MET A 144 -0.95 7.07 10.84
C MET A 144 -2.46 7.37 10.91
N GLY A 145 -2.85 8.65 11.01
CA GLY A 145 -4.25 9.09 10.96
C GLY A 145 -4.66 9.85 9.69
N ALA A 146 -3.72 10.21 8.82
CA ALA A 146 -4.01 10.98 7.62
C ALA A 146 -4.70 10.11 6.57
N LEU A 147 -5.96 10.39 6.27
CA LEU A 147 -6.66 9.82 5.12
C LEU A 147 -7.35 10.96 4.38
N ALA A 148 -6.98 11.15 3.11
CA ALA A 148 -7.49 12.18 2.22
C ALA A 148 -7.32 13.62 2.76
N LYS A 149 -6.16 14.21 2.50
CA LYS A 149 -5.97 15.67 2.61
C LYS A 149 -6.32 16.36 1.30
#